data_AF-A0A3D0KN77-F1
#
_entry.id   AF-A0A3D0KN77-F1
#
_cell.length_a   1.000
_cell.length_b   1.000
_cell.length_c   1.000
_cell.angle_alpha   90.00
_cell.angle_beta   90.00
_cell.angle_gamma   90.00
#
_symmetry.space_group_name_H-M   'P 1'
#
loop_
_entity.id
_entity.type
_entity.pdbx_description
1 polymer ?
#
loop_
_entity_poly.entity_id
_entity_poly.type
_entity_poly.pdbx_seq_one_letter_code
_entity_poly.pdbx_strand_id
1 'polypeptide(L)'
;AESAITKIENDIAAADDVIYLINILPAPEDITEEYAEAIADARGAYDELTDDQKALIDDETLNKLIDAENALASLHETERVGDAINALPAAEDITIADKEAVEAARAAYDNLTPEQQANIDADTLKKLTDAEEALAQAEADKAAAAAVDEMINALPGPLSITAADKAAVEEARAAFDALTDAQKNQVSLLNKVKLALNEAVIDIAEKAADNAAAQAVKDMINALPEEVTADDKAAVEEARAAYDALTDTQKALIDEDTYNKLTDAEESLKPSVLLGDANGDGEVSIKDVTSIQKHISALEKISDDNLKAADVNGDGVVDIDDATLIQKHLAYYKVDYPIGEMV
;
A
#
# COMPACT_ATOMS: atom_id res chain seq x y z
N ALA A 1 -101.55 4.99 -12.34
CA ALA A 1 -101.26 5.49 -10.98
C ALA A 1 -100.59 4.38 -10.17
N GLU A 2 -101.24 3.23 -9.97
CA GLU A 2 -100.70 2.10 -9.19
C GLU A 2 -99.34 1.58 -9.70
N SER A 3 -99.18 1.33 -11.00
CA SER A 3 -97.90 0.89 -11.58
C SER A 3 -96.75 1.91 -11.51
N ALA A 4 -97.04 3.22 -11.42
CA ALA A 4 -96.00 4.25 -11.29
C ALA A 4 -95.54 4.39 -9.84
N ILE A 5 -96.46 4.22 -8.89
CA ILE A 5 -96.16 4.17 -7.46
C ILE A 5 -95.29 2.95 -7.16
N THR A 6 -95.66 1.76 -7.66
CA THR A 6 -94.85 0.55 -7.49
C THR A 6 -93.45 0.66 -8.09
N LYS A 7 -93.28 1.36 -9.22
CA LYS A 7 -91.95 1.63 -9.78
C LYS A 7 -91.12 2.48 -8.81
N ILE A 8 -91.68 3.59 -8.34
CA ILE A 8 -91.01 4.50 -7.40
C ILE A 8 -90.65 3.78 -6.09
N GLU A 9 -91.55 2.97 -5.55
CA GLU A 9 -91.30 2.17 -4.34
C GLU A 9 -90.14 1.18 -4.53
N ASN A 10 -90.06 0.51 -5.68
CA ASN A 10 -88.96 -0.39 -6.00
C ASN A 10 -87.63 0.36 -6.22
N ASP A 11 -87.67 1.51 -6.89
CA ASP A 11 -86.48 2.34 -7.13
C ASP A 11 -85.91 2.90 -5.81
N ILE A 12 -86.78 3.32 -4.89
CA ILE A 12 -86.40 3.72 -3.53
C ILE A 12 -85.81 2.54 -2.76
N ALA A 13 -86.46 1.37 -2.78
CA ALA A 13 -85.97 0.19 -2.06
C ALA A 13 -84.57 -0.24 -2.53
N ALA A 14 -84.32 -0.23 -3.84
CA ALA A 14 -83.00 -0.54 -4.39
C ALA A 14 -81.93 0.49 -3.98
N ALA A 15 -82.27 1.79 -3.97
CA ALA A 15 -81.35 2.83 -3.51
C ALA A 15 -81.09 2.73 -1.99
N ASP A 16 -82.12 2.46 -1.18
CA ASP A 16 -82.02 2.31 0.27
C ASP A 16 -81.10 1.13 0.68
N ASP A 17 -81.17 0.01 -0.05
CA ASP A 17 -80.27 -1.14 0.16
C ASP A 17 -78.80 -0.75 -0.06
N VAL A 18 -78.49 0.02 -1.12
CA VAL A 18 -77.12 0.52 -1.39
C VAL A 18 -76.69 1.57 -0.37
N ILE A 19 -77.58 2.50 0.00
CA ILE A 19 -77.33 3.51 1.05
C ILE A 19 -76.98 2.80 2.37
N TYR A 20 -77.67 1.70 2.70
CA TYR A 20 -77.37 0.92 3.89
C TYR A 20 -75.95 0.33 3.84
N LEU A 21 -75.57 -0.29 2.73
CA LEU A 21 -74.21 -0.85 2.54
C LEU A 21 -73.12 0.21 2.65
N ILE A 22 -73.32 1.41 2.11
CA ILE A 22 -72.34 2.51 2.20
C ILE A 22 -72.30 3.09 3.62
N ASN A 23 -73.45 3.22 4.29
CA ASN A 23 -73.52 3.81 5.62
C ASN A 23 -72.84 2.97 6.71
N ILE A 24 -72.75 1.65 6.53
CA ILE A 24 -72.04 0.78 7.46
C ILE A 24 -70.51 0.79 7.27
N LEU A 25 -69.98 1.35 6.18
CA LEU A 25 -68.54 1.53 6.00
C LEU A 25 -67.98 2.45 7.09
N PRO A 26 -66.77 2.17 7.61
CA PRO A 26 -66.16 2.99 8.64
C PRO A 26 -65.70 4.34 8.06
N ALA A 27 -65.19 5.22 8.92
CA ALA A 27 -64.52 6.44 8.46
C ALA A 27 -63.23 6.09 7.70
N PRO A 28 -62.77 6.92 6.74
CA PRO A 28 -61.58 6.63 5.93
C PRO A 28 -60.32 6.29 6.75
N GLU A 29 -60.12 6.95 7.89
CA GLU A 29 -59.00 6.72 8.82
C GLU A 29 -59.05 5.36 9.53
N ASP A 30 -60.22 4.72 9.58
CA ASP A 30 -60.46 3.43 10.23
C ASP A 30 -60.54 2.27 9.20
N ILE A 31 -60.32 2.55 7.91
CA ILE A 31 -60.32 1.54 6.86
C ILE A 31 -59.09 0.65 7.01
N THR A 32 -59.34 -0.65 7.07
CA THR A 32 -58.35 -1.72 7.10
C THR A 32 -58.70 -2.74 6.02
N GLU A 33 -57.82 -3.73 5.82
CA GLU A 33 -58.05 -4.82 4.87
C GLU A 33 -59.34 -5.62 5.15
N GLU A 34 -59.81 -5.66 6.40
CA GLU A 34 -61.05 -6.34 6.76
C GLU A 34 -62.29 -5.75 6.06
N TYR A 35 -62.22 -4.50 5.61
CA TYR A 35 -63.31 -3.82 4.92
C TYR A 35 -63.25 -3.93 3.39
N ALA A 36 -62.22 -4.56 2.82
CA ALA A 36 -62.04 -4.66 1.37
C ALA A 36 -63.26 -5.30 0.67
N GLU A 37 -63.81 -6.37 1.23
CA GLU A 37 -64.99 -7.06 0.70
C GLU A 37 -66.24 -6.17 0.82
N ALA A 38 -66.45 -5.51 1.97
CA ALA A 38 -67.61 -4.63 2.18
C ALA A 38 -67.62 -3.41 1.25
N ILE A 39 -66.45 -2.84 0.98
CA ILE A 39 -66.27 -1.72 0.04
C ILE A 39 -66.57 -2.18 -1.39
N ALA A 40 -66.04 -3.35 -1.79
CA ALA A 40 -66.28 -3.94 -3.10
C ALA A 40 -67.77 -4.28 -3.31
N ASP A 41 -68.44 -4.84 -2.30
CA ASP A 41 -69.88 -5.14 -2.33
C ASP A 41 -70.71 -3.86 -2.47
N ALA A 42 -70.39 -2.81 -1.70
CA ALA A 42 -71.07 -1.52 -1.81
C ALA A 42 -70.90 -0.88 -3.19
N ARG A 43 -69.69 -0.92 -3.76
CA ARG A 43 -69.42 -0.45 -5.13
C ARG A 43 -70.16 -1.28 -6.17
N GLY A 44 -70.11 -2.61 -6.06
CA GLY A 44 -70.83 -3.51 -6.95
C GLY A 44 -72.34 -3.26 -6.95
N ALA A 45 -72.94 -3.13 -5.76
CA ALA A 45 -74.36 -2.84 -5.61
C ALA A 45 -74.74 -1.44 -6.15
N TYR A 46 -73.90 -0.42 -5.92
CA TYR A 46 -74.09 0.90 -6.52
C TYR A 46 -74.03 0.86 -8.06
N ASP A 47 -73.07 0.11 -8.62
CA ASP A 47 -72.88 0.03 -10.07
C ASP A 47 -74.06 -0.65 -10.79
N GLU A 48 -74.73 -1.60 -10.12
CA GLU A 48 -75.94 -2.27 -10.61
C GLU A 48 -77.19 -1.37 -10.65
N LEU A 49 -77.21 -0.24 -9.94
CA LEU A 49 -78.32 0.70 -9.95
C LEU A 49 -78.49 1.39 -11.31
N THR A 50 -79.74 1.66 -11.66
CA THR A 50 -80.10 2.51 -12.81
C THR A 50 -79.86 4.00 -12.51
N ASP A 51 -79.81 4.84 -13.54
CA ASP A 51 -79.61 6.29 -13.38
C ASP A 51 -80.69 6.96 -12.51
N ASP A 52 -81.96 6.54 -12.66
CA ASP A 52 -83.09 7.02 -11.84
C ASP A 52 -82.88 6.67 -10.36
N GLN A 53 -82.30 5.49 -10.07
CA GLN A 53 -82.03 5.02 -8.70
C GLN A 53 -80.78 5.67 -8.11
N LYS A 54 -79.72 5.84 -8.89
CA LYS A 54 -78.50 6.56 -8.46
C LYS A 54 -78.80 8.01 -8.08
N ALA A 55 -79.75 8.66 -8.76
CA ALA A 55 -80.19 10.02 -8.44
C ALA A 55 -80.91 10.15 -7.07
N LEU A 56 -81.29 9.03 -6.45
CA LEU A 56 -81.84 8.99 -5.09
C LEU A 56 -80.75 8.92 -4.00
N ILE A 57 -79.50 8.64 -4.38
CA ILE A 57 -78.36 8.63 -3.47
C ILE A 57 -77.73 10.02 -3.47
N ASP A 58 -77.58 10.62 -2.29
CA ASP A 58 -76.96 11.94 -2.18
C ASP A 58 -75.43 11.88 -2.36
N ASP A 59 -74.86 13.03 -2.71
CA ASP A 59 -73.42 13.19 -2.94
C ASP A 59 -72.60 12.87 -1.68
N GLU A 60 -73.14 13.10 -0.48
CA GLU A 60 -72.47 12.80 0.79
C GLU A 60 -72.26 11.30 0.96
N THR A 61 -73.29 10.50 0.72
CA THR A 61 -73.24 9.04 0.75
C THR A 61 -72.30 8.52 -0.33
N LEU A 62 -72.39 9.02 -1.56
CA LEU A 62 -71.48 8.59 -2.64
C LEU A 62 -70.02 8.93 -2.34
N ASN A 63 -69.74 10.12 -1.80
CA ASN A 63 -68.38 10.51 -1.40
C ASN A 63 -67.84 9.62 -0.29
N LYS A 64 -68.67 9.19 0.67
CA LYS A 64 -68.26 8.23 1.69
C LYS A 64 -67.73 6.92 1.08
N LEU A 65 -68.38 6.39 0.03
CA LEU A 65 -67.90 5.20 -0.68
C LEU A 65 -66.57 5.48 -1.40
N ILE A 66 -66.45 6.62 -2.08
CA ILE A 66 -65.22 7.01 -2.80
C ILE A 66 -64.05 7.19 -1.83
N ASP A 67 -64.28 7.83 -0.68
CA ASP A 67 -63.26 8.05 0.33
C ASP A 67 -62.79 6.72 0.95
N ALA A 68 -63.72 5.78 1.19
CA ALA A 68 -63.37 4.44 1.65
C ALA A 68 -62.53 3.66 0.63
N GLU A 69 -62.85 3.73 -0.66
CA GLU A 69 -62.07 3.11 -1.73
C GLU A 69 -60.67 3.72 -1.86
N ASN A 70 -60.58 5.05 -1.80
CA ASN A 70 -59.29 5.75 -1.84
C ASN A 70 -58.43 5.41 -0.62
N ALA A 71 -59.04 5.30 0.57
CA ALA A 71 -58.34 4.88 1.77
C ALA A 71 -57.80 3.44 1.66
N LEU A 72 -58.60 2.51 1.15
CA LEU A 72 -58.16 1.13 0.90
C LEU A 72 -57.04 1.07 -0.15
N ALA A 73 -57.18 1.79 -1.26
CA ALA A 73 -56.14 1.86 -2.29
C ALA A 73 -54.84 2.47 -1.74
N SER A 74 -54.96 3.48 -0.87
CA SER A 74 -53.82 4.09 -0.17
C SER A 74 -53.13 3.09 0.76
N LEU A 75 -53.91 2.30 1.51
CA LEU A 75 -53.40 1.24 2.37
C LEU A 75 -52.61 0.20 1.57
N HIS A 76 -53.19 -0.33 0.48
CA HIS A 76 -52.52 -1.30 -0.40
C HIS A 76 -51.23 -0.75 -0.99
N GLU A 77 -51.20 0.53 -1.35
CA GLU A 77 -49.98 1.15 -1.87
C GLU A 77 -48.90 1.26 -0.79
N THR A 78 -49.25 1.63 0.45
CA THR A 78 -48.30 1.65 1.56
C THR A 78 -47.76 0.26 1.90
N GLU A 79 -48.61 -0.76 1.95
CA GLU A 79 -48.20 -2.15 2.20
C GLU A 79 -47.26 -2.66 1.11
N ARG A 80 -47.61 -2.42 -0.16
CA ARG A 80 -46.79 -2.81 -1.31
C ARG A 80 -45.38 -2.21 -1.25
N VAL A 81 -45.26 -0.94 -0.89
CA VAL A 81 -43.96 -0.28 -0.73
C VAL A 81 -43.21 -0.82 0.48
N GLY A 82 -43.89 -1.01 1.61
CA GLY A 82 -43.31 -1.59 2.81
C GLY A 82 -42.75 -3.00 2.57
N ASP A 83 -43.50 -3.85 1.87
CA ASP A 83 -43.07 -5.20 1.48
C ASP A 83 -41.86 -5.17 0.54
N ALA A 84 -41.84 -4.24 -0.42
CA ALA A 84 -40.69 -4.08 -1.32
C ALA A 84 -39.41 -3.70 -0.56
N ILE A 85 -39.51 -2.81 0.42
CA ILE A 85 -38.39 -2.45 1.30
C ILE A 85 -37.98 -3.64 2.18
N ASN A 86 -38.96 -4.33 2.76
CA ASN A 86 -38.72 -5.47 3.62
C ASN A 86 -38.14 -6.69 2.88
N ALA A 87 -38.32 -6.77 1.57
CA ALA A 87 -37.70 -7.77 0.71
C ALA A 87 -36.21 -7.48 0.42
N LEU A 88 -35.69 -6.27 0.69
CA LEU A 88 -34.28 -5.99 0.54
C LEU A 88 -33.42 -6.90 1.44
N PRO A 89 -32.20 -7.27 1.02
CA PRO A 89 -31.26 -7.97 1.88
C PRO A 89 -30.98 -7.22 3.19
N ALA A 90 -30.45 -7.92 4.19
CA ALA A 90 -29.89 -7.27 5.38
C ALA A 90 -28.69 -6.41 4.99
N ALA A 91 -28.42 -5.33 5.72
CA ALA A 91 -27.40 -4.34 5.36
C ALA A 91 -26.00 -4.97 5.19
N GLU A 92 -25.66 -5.95 6.03
CA GLU A 92 -24.41 -6.72 5.94
C GLU A 92 -24.28 -7.62 4.70
N ASP A 93 -25.40 -7.95 4.06
CA ASP A 93 -25.49 -8.81 2.89
C ASP A 93 -25.71 -8.00 1.59
N ILE A 94 -25.87 -6.68 1.68
CA ILE A 94 -26.06 -5.82 0.51
C ILE A 94 -24.81 -5.86 -0.36
N THR A 95 -25.02 -6.09 -1.64
CA THR A 95 -23.99 -6.06 -2.67
C THR A 95 -24.38 -5.08 -3.78
N ILE A 96 -23.44 -4.83 -4.69
CA ILE A 96 -23.69 -3.99 -5.86
C ILE A 96 -24.72 -4.61 -6.82
N ALA A 97 -24.96 -5.92 -6.74
CA ALA A 97 -26.02 -6.56 -7.52
C ALA A 97 -27.43 -6.12 -7.07
N ASP A 98 -27.56 -5.68 -5.83
CA ASP A 98 -28.83 -5.25 -5.23
C ASP A 98 -29.18 -3.79 -5.56
N LYS A 99 -28.32 -3.10 -6.31
CA LYS A 99 -28.46 -1.68 -6.65
C LYS A 99 -29.84 -1.34 -7.21
N GLU A 100 -30.28 -2.08 -8.23
CA GLU A 100 -31.57 -1.83 -8.88
C GLU A 100 -32.74 -2.00 -7.90
N ALA A 101 -32.66 -2.96 -6.97
CA ALA A 101 -33.70 -3.21 -5.98
C ALA A 101 -33.77 -2.10 -4.93
N VAL A 102 -32.61 -1.65 -4.41
CA VAL A 102 -32.53 -0.55 -3.44
C VAL A 102 -33.03 0.75 -4.06
N GLU A 103 -32.59 1.09 -5.27
CA GLU A 103 -33.05 2.28 -5.99
C GLU A 103 -34.55 2.24 -6.30
N ALA A 104 -35.08 1.07 -6.69
CA ALA A 104 -36.51 0.89 -6.94
C ALA A 104 -37.34 1.04 -5.65
N ALA A 105 -36.87 0.51 -4.51
CA ALA A 105 -37.52 0.66 -3.23
C ALA A 105 -37.56 2.13 -2.77
N ARG A 106 -36.45 2.86 -2.93
CA ARG A 106 -36.40 4.31 -2.67
C ARG A 106 -37.36 5.08 -3.57
N ALA A 107 -37.34 4.81 -4.88
CA ALA A 107 -38.24 5.47 -5.82
C ALA A 107 -39.73 5.19 -5.50
N ALA A 108 -40.05 3.98 -5.07
CA ALA A 108 -41.40 3.61 -4.65
C ALA A 108 -41.83 4.38 -3.38
N TYR A 109 -40.94 4.48 -2.39
CA TYR A 109 -41.16 5.27 -1.18
C TYR A 109 -41.32 6.77 -1.46
N ASP A 110 -40.51 7.33 -2.34
CA ASP A 110 -40.55 8.76 -2.69
C ASP A 110 -41.79 9.14 -3.51
N ASN A 111 -42.42 8.17 -4.18
CA ASN A 111 -43.69 8.36 -4.90
C ASN A 111 -44.92 8.33 -3.96
N LEU A 112 -44.76 7.87 -2.71
CA LEU A 112 -45.83 7.95 -1.71
C LEU A 112 -46.12 9.40 -1.33
N THR A 113 -47.37 9.68 -0.99
CA THR A 113 -47.75 10.96 -0.39
C THR A 113 -47.19 11.09 1.04
N PRO A 114 -47.06 12.31 1.61
CA PRO A 114 -46.55 12.48 2.97
C PRO A 114 -47.33 11.71 4.05
N GLU A 115 -48.65 11.58 3.87
CA GLU A 115 -49.51 10.81 4.79
C GLU A 115 -49.22 9.31 4.69
N GLN A 116 -49.05 8.80 3.47
CA GLN A 116 -48.65 7.41 3.22
C GLN A 116 -47.25 7.10 3.74
N GLN A 117 -46.29 8.00 3.55
CA GLN A 117 -44.93 7.86 4.09
C GLN A 117 -44.93 7.78 5.62
N ALA A 118 -45.80 8.52 6.29
CA ALA A 118 -45.94 8.49 7.74
C ALA A 118 -46.52 7.16 8.27
N ASN A 119 -47.20 6.39 7.41
CA ASN A 119 -47.72 5.06 7.74
C ASN A 119 -46.69 3.94 7.54
N ILE A 120 -45.57 4.21 6.87
CA ILE A 120 -44.44 3.27 6.82
C ILE A 120 -43.74 3.29 8.18
N ASP A 121 -43.60 2.11 8.79
CA ASP A 121 -42.99 2.01 10.10
C ASP A 121 -41.50 2.39 10.08
N ALA A 122 -41.01 2.85 11.23
CA ALA A 122 -39.66 3.38 11.36
C ALA A 122 -38.58 2.31 11.11
N ASP A 123 -38.85 1.04 11.40
CA ASP A 123 -37.88 -0.04 11.19
C ASP A 123 -37.75 -0.40 9.70
N THR A 124 -38.87 -0.43 8.97
CA THR A 124 -38.89 -0.57 7.51
C THR A 124 -38.14 0.60 6.85
N LEU A 125 -38.42 1.84 7.24
CA LEU A 125 -37.69 2.99 6.69
C LEU A 125 -36.20 2.93 7.03
N LYS A 126 -35.84 2.51 8.25
CA LYS A 126 -34.45 2.32 8.66
C LYS A 126 -33.77 1.24 7.81
N LYS A 127 -34.45 0.15 7.48
CA LYS A 127 -33.92 -0.90 6.61
C LYS A 127 -33.58 -0.36 5.22
N LEU A 128 -34.43 0.51 4.65
CA LEU A 128 -34.14 1.17 3.38
C LEU A 128 -32.87 2.03 3.47
N THR A 129 -32.76 2.88 4.51
CA THR A 129 -31.58 3.75 4.67
C THR A 129 -30.30 2.98 4.93
N ASP A 130 -30.35 1.93 5.75
CA ASP A 130 -29.19 1.07 6.02
C ASP A 130 -28.74 0.35 4.73
N ALA A 131 -29.69 -0.09 3.90
CA ALA A 131 -29.38 -0.73 2.61
C ALA A 131 -28.71 0.25 1.63
N GLU A 132 -29.15 1.51 1.59
CA GLU A 132 -28.54 2.56 0.77
C GLU A 132 -27.11 2.90 1.22
N GLU A 133 -26.88 3.02 2.52
CA GLU A 133 -25.54 3.26 3.08
C GLU A 133 -24.61 2.09 2.79
N ALA A 134 -25.08 0.85 2.98
CA ALA A 134 -24.32 -0.35 2.67
C ALA A 134 -23.99 -0.46 1.18
N LEU A 135 -24.95 -0.14 0.30
CA LEU A 135 -24.72 -0.12 -1.14
C LEU A 135 -23.67 0.92 -1.54
N ALA A 136 -23.78 2.14 -0.99
CA ALA A 136 -22.81 3.21 -1.25
C ALA A 136 -21.39 2.80 -0.78
N GLN A 137 -21.27 2.15 0.38
CA GLN A 137 -20.00 1.63 0.87
C GLN A 137 -19.45 0.50 -0.04
N ALA A 138 -20.30 -0.42 -0.49
CA ALA A 138 -19.89 -1.49 -1.39
C ALA A 138 -19.38 -0.94 -2.74
N GLU A 139 -20.04 0.08 -3.29
CA GLU A 139 -19.58 0.79 -4.49
C GLU A 139 -18.25 1.50 -4.26
N ALA A 140 -18.08 2.18 -3.11
CA ALA A 140 -16.82 2.84 -2.76
C ALA A 140 -15.67 1.83 -2.60
N ASP A 141 -15.90 0.70 -1.94
CA ASP A 141 -14.91 -0.36 -1.77
C ASP A 141 -14.48 -0.96 -3.11
N LYS A 142 -15.43 -1.21 -4.01
CA LYS A 142 -15.13 -1.69 -5.36
C LYS A 142 -14.34 -0.66 -6.17
N ALA A 143 -14.69 0.62 -6.05
CA ALA A 143 -13.97 1.69 -6.73
C ALA A 143 -12.52 1.82 -6.22
N ALA A 144 -12.29 1.72 -4.90
CA ALA A 144 -10.97 1.75 -4.30
C ALA A 144 -10.09 0.58 -4.80
N ALA A 145 -10.65 -0.64 -4.79
CA ALA A 145 -9.95 -1.82 -5.32
C ALA A 145 -9.65 -1.68 -6.82
N ALA A 146 -10.60 -1.19 -7.62
CA ALA A 146 -10.44 -0.98 -9.06
C ALA A 146 -9.34 0.04 -9.38
N ALA A 147 -9.23 1.12 -8.60
CA ALA A 147 -8.16 2.11 -8.76
C ALA A 147 -6.78 1.49 -8.55
N VAL A 148 -6.61 0.66 -7.51
CA VAL A 148 -5.35 -0.08 -7.28
C VAL A 148 -5.08 -1.10 -8.38
N ASP A 149 -6.11 -1.81 -8.86
CA ASP A 149 -5.99 -2.71 -10.00
C ASP A 149 -5.52 -1.96 -11.26
N GLU A 150 -6.02 -0.75 -11.53
CA GLU A 150 -5.59 0.09 -12.65
C GLU A 150 -4.13 0.52 -12.50
N MET A 151 -3.72 0.98 -11.32
CA MET A 151 -2.32 1.33 -11.03
C MET A 151 -1.36 0.17 -11.28
N ILE A 152 -1.69 -1.03 -10.77
CA ILE A 152 -0.85 -2.21 -10.98
C ILE A 152 -0.88 -2.67 -12.45
N ASN A 153 -2.02 -2.56 -13.13
CA ASN A 153 -2.13 -2.86 -14.55
C ASN A 153 -1.25 -1.96 -15.41
N ALA A 154 -1.10 -0.68 -15.04
CA ALA A 154 -0.26 0.29 -15.74
C ALA A 154 1.25 0.00 -15.63
N LEU A 155 1.69 -0.74 -14.61
CA LEU A 155 3.10 -1.14 -14.49
C LEU A 155 3.56 -1.98 -15.69
N PRO A 156 4.83 -1.93 -16.08
CA PRO A 156 5.39 -2.88 -17.03
C PRO A 156 5.18 -4.33 -16.59
N GLY A 157 5.20 -5.25 -17.55
CA GLY A 157 5.22 -6.68 -17.26
C GLY A 157 6.55 -7.09 -16.60
N PRO A 158 6.59 -8.19 -15.84
CA PRO A 158 7.79 -8.61 -15.11
C PRO A 158 9.03 -8.87 -15.98
N LEU A 159 8.84 -9.17 -17.27
CA LEU A 159 9.94 -9.39 -18.22
C LEU A 159 10.48 -8.09 -18.85
N SER A 160 9.76 -6.98 -18.70
CA SER A 160 10.11 -5.68 -19.28
C SER A 160 10.42 -4.62 -18.21
N ILE A 161 10.20 -4.94 -16.94
CA ILE A 161 10.38 -3.99 -15.85
C ILE A 161 11.86 -3.74 -15.56
N THR A 162 12.17 -2.52 -15.13
CA THR A 162 13.54 -2.05 -14.90
C THR A 162 13.66 -1.28 -13.59
N ALA A 163 14.88 -0.93 -13.20
CA ALA A 163 15.13 -0.10 -12.02
C ALA A 163 14.48 1.30 -12.10
N ALA A 164 14.21 1.82 -13.31
CA ALA A 164 13.52 3.09 -13.48
C ALA A 164 12.05 3.05 -13.04
N ASP A 165 11.45 1.86 -13.00
CA ASP A 165 10.05 1.65 -12.62
C ASP A 165 9.86 1.49 -11.11
N LYS A 166 10.96 1.45 -10.33
CA LYS A 166 10.95 1.19 -8.88
C LYS A 166 9.99 2.10 -8.11
N ALA A 167 10.03 3.40 -8.36
CA ALA A 167 9.14 4.34 -7.70
C ALA A 167 7.65 4.04 -7.97
N ALA A 168 7.30 3.65 -9.20
CA ALA A 168 5.92 3.31 -9.57
C ALA A 168 5.47 1.99 -8.92
N VAL A 169 6.35 1.00 -8.82
CA VAL A 169 6.08 -0.26 -8.11
C VAL A 169 5.86 -0.01 -6.62
N GLU A 170 6.71 0.80 -5.99
CA GLU A 170 6.58 1.19 -4.58
C GLU A 170 5.29 1.99 -4.33
N GLU A 171 4.90 2.87 -5.24
CA GLU A 171 3.63 3.59 -5.17
C GLU A 171 2.42 2.65 -5.27
N ALA A 172 2.43 1.71 -6.23
CA ALA A 172 1.39 0.71 -6.37
C ALA A 172 1.30 -0.21 -5.14
N ARG A 173 2.45 -0.57 -4.54
CA ARG A 173 2.50 -1.33 -3.28
C ARG A 173 1.91 -0.53 -2.12
N ALA A 174 2.29 0.73 -1.96
CA ALA A 174 1.75 1.58 -0.91
C ALA A 174 0.23 1.75 -1.05
N ALA A 175 -0.28 1.95 -2.27
CA ALA A 175 -1.71 2.03 -2.55
C ALA A 175 -2.43 0.72 -2.22
N PHE A 176 -1.86 -0.44 -2.59
CA PHE A 176 -2.40 -1.75 -2.24
C PHE A 176 -2.42 -1.97 -0.71
N ASP A 177 -1.35 -1.62 0.00
CA ASP A 177 -1.25 -1.81 1.45
C ASP A 177 -2.22 -0.93 2.24
N ALA A 178 -2.56 0.25 1.71
CA ALA A 178 -3.53 1.18 2.28
C ALA A 178 -4.99 0.70 2.20
N LEU A 179 -5.29 -0.28 1.33
CA LEU A 179 -6.62 -0.88 1.24
C LEU A 179 -6.96 -1.70 2.50
N THR A 180 -8.25 -1.76 2.84
CA THR A 180 -8.77 -2.70 3.84
C THR A 180 -8.68 -4.14 3.34
N ASP A 181 -8.77 -5.13 4.23
CA ASP A 181 -8.71 -6.55 3.83
C ASP A 181 -9.85 -6.93 2.87
N ALA A 182 -11.05 -6.37 3.06
CA ALA A 182 -12.19 -6.56 2.17
C ALA A 182 -11.89 -5.99 0.77
N GLN A 183 -11.34 -4.79 0.69
CA GLN A 183 -10.94 -4.15 -0.57
C GLN A 183 -9.79 -4.91 -1.25
N LYS A 184 -8.77 -5.33 -0.49
CA LYS A 184 -7.66 -6.17 -0.99
C LYS A 184 -8.16 -7.44 -1.62
N ASN A 185 -9.22 -8.07 -1.10
CA ASN A 185 -9.81 -9.27 -1.69
C ASN A 185 -10.46 -9.02 -3.05
N GLN A 186 -10.92 -7.80 -3.32
CA GLN A 186 -11.49 -7.42 -4.61
C GLN A 186 -10.43 -7.11 -5.68
N VAL A 187 -9.20 -6.77 -5.28
CA VAL A 187 -8.07 -6.62 -6.22
C VAL A 187 -7.79 -7.96 -6.90
N SER A 188 -7.67 -7.93 -8.22
CA SER A 188 -7.49 -9.13 -9.04
C SER A 188 -6.25 -9.94 -8.63
N LEU A 189 -6.37 -11.27 -8.63
CA LEU A 189 -5.24 -12.15 -8.29
C LEU A 189 -4.06 -11.96 -9.27
N LEU A 190 -4.36 -11.70 -10.54
CA LEU A 190 -3.35 -11.43 -11.56
C LEU A 190 -2.48 -10.23 -11.19
N ASN A 191 -3.11 -9.13 -10.74
CA ASN A 191 -2.38 -7.94 -10.35
C ASN A 191 -1.61 -8.12 -9.04
N LYS A 192 -2.17 -8.82 -8.05
CA LYS A 192 -1.40 -9.18 -6.83
C LYS A 192 -0.12 -9.92 -7.17
N VAL A 193 -0.19 -10.90 -8.08
CA VAL A 193 0.99 -11.65 -8.53
C VAL A 193 1.93 -10.76 -9.34
N LYS A 194 1.41 -9.92 -10.24
CA LYS A 194 2.23 -9.00 -11.05
C LYS A 194 3.02 -8.03 -10.16
N LEU A 195 2.39 -7.43 -9.16
CA LEU A 195 3.03 -6.52 -8.22
C LEU A 195 4.18 -7.20 -7.48
N ALA A 196 3.92 -8.38 -6.90
CA ALA A 196 4.95 -9.15 -6.19
C ALA A 196 6.11 -9.60 -7.10
N LEU A 197 5.82 -10.00 -8.34
CA LEU A 197 6.86 -10.36 -9.30
C LEU A 197 7.70 -9.15 -9.70
N ASN A 198 7.07 -8.00 -9.94
CA ASN A 198 7.76 -6.76 -10.30
C ASN A 198 8.73 -6.33 -9.19
N GLU A 199 8.31 -6.38 -7.92
CA GLU A 199 9.19 -6.11 -6.77
C GLU A 199 10.37 -7.08 -6.70
N ALA A 200 10.11 -8.38 -6.85
CA ALA A 200 11.17 -9.39 -6.82
C ALA A 200 12.17 -9.21 -7.97
N VAL A 201 11.70 -8.86 -9.17
CA VAL A 201 12.58 -8.62 -10.32
C VAL A 201 13.48 -7.40 -10.08
N ILE A 202 12.94 -6.33 -9.48
CA ILE A 202 13.73 -5.13 -9.15
C ILE A 202 14.79 -5.45 -8.10
N ASP A 203 14.42 -6.13 -7.00
CA ASP A 203 15.38 -6.53 -5.95
C ASP A 203 16.49 -7.45 -6.51
N ILE A 204 16.13 -8.40 -7.39
CA ILE A 204 17.11 -9.26 -8.07
C ILE A 204 18.04 -8.44 -8.96
N ALA A 205 17.52 -7.47 -9.72
CA ALA A 205 18.31 -6.63 -10.60
C ALA A 205 19.31 -5.76 -9.81
N GLU A 206 18.89 -5.17 -8.68
CA GLU A 206 19.75 -4.40 -7.79
C GLU A 206 20.87 -5.27 -7.21
N LYS A 207 20.52 -6.45 -6.67
CA LYS A 207 21.51 -7.41 -6.16
C LYS A 207 22.46 -7.92 -7.25
N ALA A 208 21.98 -8.11 -8.47
CA ALA A 208 22.82 -8.52 -9.59
C ALA A 208 23.83 -7.42 -9.96
N ALA A 209 23.41 -6.15 -9.93
CA ALA A 209 24.30 -5.01 -10.16
C ALA A 209 25.36 -4.89 -9.07
N ASP A 210 24.98 -5.04 -7.80
CA ASP A 210 25.92 -5.04 -6.67
C ASP A 210 26.93 -6.19 -6.76
N ASN A 211 26.47 -7.39 -7.10
CA ASN A 211 27.37 -8.53 -7.33
C ASN A 211 28.33 -8.29 -8.50
N ALA A 212 27.86 -7.69 -9.60
CA ALA A 212 28.71 -7.38 -10.74
C ALA A 212 29.78 -6.33 -10.39
N ALA A 213 29.42 -5.29 -9.62
CA ALA A 213 30.36 -4.28 -9.15
C ALA A 213 31.42 -4.89 -8.22
N ALA A 214 30.99 -5.68 -7.23
CA ALA A 214 31.91 -6.38 -6.34
C ALA A 214 32.82 -7.35 -7.11
N GLN A 215 32.27 -8.13 -8.04
CA GLN A 215 33.05 -9.08 -8.84
C GLN A 215 34.11 -8.38 -9.70
N ALA A 216 33.81 -7.23 -10.30
CA ALA A 216 34.79 -6.46 -11.06
C ALA A 216 36.00 -6.06 -10.18
N VAL A 217 35.76 -5.66 -8.93
CA VAL A 217 36.83 -5.34 -7.97
C VAL A 217 37.57 -6.60 -7.52
N LYS A 218 36.87 -7.72 -7.28
CA LYS A 218 37.52 -9.01 -7.00
C LYS A 218 38.48 -9.41 -8.12
N ASP A 219 38.05 -9.26 -9.37
CA ASP A 219 38.86 -9.61 -10.53
C ASP A 219 40.12 -8.72 -10.61
N MET A 220 39.99 -7.42 -10.33
CA MET A 220 41.13 -6.49 -10.24
C MET A 220 42.13 -6.90 -9.16
N ILE A 221 41.66 -7.19 -7.94
CA ILE A 221 42.52 -7.59 -6.83
C ILE A 221 43.16 -8.96 -7.10
N ASN A 222 42.41 -9.91 -7.64
CA ASN A 222 42.92 -11.24 -7.96
C ASN A 222 43.94 -11.21 -9.10
N ALA A 223 43.89 -10.22 -9.99
CA ALA A 223 44.87 -10.00 -11.04
C ALA A 223 46.21 -9.42 -10.54
N LEU A 224 46.30 -8.94 -9.29
CA LEU A 224 47.57 -8.51 -8.70
C LEU A 224 48.55 -9.70 -8.63
N PRO A 225 49.84 -9.49 -8.94
CA PRO A 225 50.84 -10.55 -8.90
C PRO A 225 51.05 -11.08 -7.49
N GLU A 226 51.52 -12.34 -7.38
CA GLU A 226 51.88 -12.92 -6.07
C GLU A 226 53.09 -12.21 -5.45
N GLU A 227 54.06 -11.80 -6.27
CA GLU A 227 55.22 -11.02 -5.87
C GLU A 227 55.05 -9.59 -6.35
N VAL A 228 54.74 -8.67 -5.43
CA VAL A 228 54.46 -7.27 -5.74
C VAL A 228 55.77 -6.47 -5.76
N THR A 229 55.99 -5.75 -6.84
CA THR A 229 57.18 -4.90 -7.07
C THR A 229 56.79 -3.44 -7.28
N ALA A 230 57.77 -2.54 -7.33
CA ALA A 230 57.53 -1.11 -7.56
C ALA A 230 56.77 -0.81 -8.88
N ASP A 231 56.88 -1.68 -9.89
CA ASP A 231 56.18 -1.53 -11.18
C ASP A 231 54.67 -1.81 -11.05
N ASP A 232 54.26 -2.60 -10.05
CA ASP A 232 52.87 -2.96 -9.79
C ASP A 232 52.11 -1.90 -8.99
N LYS A 233 52.82 -0.87 -8.51
CA LYS A 233 52.27 0.19 -7.66
C LYS A 233 50.99 0.81 -8.21
N ALA A 234 50.95 1.10 -9.51
CA ALA A 234 49.77 1.68 -10.14
C ALA A 234 48.55 0.74 -10.10
N ALA A 235 48.76 -0.57 -10.28
CA ALA A 235 47.68 -1.56 -10.25
C ALA A 235 47.12 -1.77 -8.84
N VAL A 236 47.98 -1.75 -7.82
CA VAL A 236 47.56 -1.82 -6.41
C VAL A 236 46.78 -0.57 -6.01
N GLU A 237 47.27 0.62 -6.38
CA GLU A 237 46.55 1.89 -6.14
C GLU A 237 45.19 1.93 -6.85
N GLU A 238 45.10 1.42 -8.09
CA GLU A 238 43.84 1.29 -8.82
C GLU A 238 42.86 0.32 -8.14
N ALA A 239 43.34 -0.86 -7.72
CA ALA A 239 42.53 -1.84 -7.01
C ALA A 239 42.00 -1.29 -5.67
N ARG A 240 42.83 -0.55 -4.91
CA ARG A 240 42.40 0.13 -3.68
C ARG A 240 41.36 1.20 -3.97
N ALA A 241 41.58 2.05 -4.97
CA ALA A 241 40.61 3.07 -5.34
C ALA A 241 39.27 2.47 -5.76
N ALA A 242 39.29 1.37 -6.52
CA ALA A 242 38.10 0.64 -6.92
C ALA A 242 37.37 0.00 -5.72
N TYR A 243 38.11 -0.61 -4.79
CA TYR A 243 37.55 -1.13 -3.54
C TYR A 243 36.92 -0.02 -2.69
N ASP A 244 37.59 1.11 -2.51
CA ASP A 244 37.09 2.21 -1.68
C ASP A 244 35.82 2.84 -2.26
N ALA A 245 35.70 2.86 -3.58
CA ALA A 245 34.52 3.34 -4.30
C ALA A 245 33.28 2.42 -4.18
N LEU A 246 33.45 1.16 -3.76
CA LEU A 246 32.32 0.26 -3.50
C LEU A 246 31.47 0.75 -2.33
N THR A 247 30.16 0.50 -2.40
CA THR A 247 29.25 0.69 -1.27
C THR A 247 29.49 -0.34 -0.18
N ASP A 248 29.01 -0.10 1.04
CA ASP A 248 29.16 -1.06 2.15
C ASP A 248 28.55 -2.44 1.83
N THR A 249 27.40 -2.45 1.15
CA THR A 249 26.77 -3.70 0.68
C THR A 249 27.64 -4.42 -0.33
N GLN A 250 28.27 -3.71 -1.27
CA GLN A 250 29.17 -4.29 -2.25
C GLN A 250 30.48 -4.77 -1.61
N LYS A 251 31.05 -4.02 -0.64
CA LYS A 251 32.23 -4.44 0.13
C LYS A 251 31.98 -5.70 0.92
N ALA A 252 30.78 -5.86 1.50
CA ALA A 252 30.40 -7.08 2.22
C ALA A 252 30.34 -8.33 1.32
N LEU A 253 30.30 -8.16 -0.02
CA LEU A 253 30.40 -9.26 -0.98
C LEU A 253 31.86 -9.65 -1.28
N ILE A 254 32.84 -8.83 -0.86
CA ILE A 254 34.27 -9.14 -0.96
C ILE A 254 34.66 -10.04 0.21
N ASP A 255 35.16 -11.23 -0.11
CA ASP A 255 35.63 -12.18 0.90
C ASP A 255 36.95 -11.71 1.51
N GLU A 256 37.21 -12.20 2.74
CA GLU A 256 38.37 -11.83 3.54
C GLU A 256 39.69 -12.16 2.82
N ASP A 257 39.77 -13.28 2.11
CA ASP A 257 40.97 -13.67 1.36
C ASP A 257 41.29 -12.66 0.25
N THR A 258 40.29 -12.23 -0.51
CA THR A 258 40.45 -11.20 -1.54
C THR A 258 40.88 -9.87 -0.91
N TYR A 259 40.26 -9.47 0.22
CA TYR A 259 40.64 -8.24 0.90
C TYR A 259 42.09 -8.27 1.44
N ASN A 260 42.49 -9.39 2.05
CA ASN A 260 43.84 -9.58 2.57
C ASN A 260 44.89 -9.53 1.45
N LYS A 261 44.59 -10.10 0.27
CA LYS A 261 45.48 -10.00 -0.90
C LYS A 261 45.76 -8.54 -1.29
N LEU A 262 44.76 -7.67 -1.22
CA LEU A 262 44.94 -6.24 -1.49
C LEU A 262 45.84 -5.58 -0.42
N THR A 263 45.60 -5.86 0.87
CA THR A 263 46.41 -5.26 1.96
C THR A 263 47.84 -5.77 1.97
N ASP A 264 48.07 -7.04 1.66
CA ASP A 264 49.40 -7.63 1.57
C ASP A 264 50.18 -7.01 0.40
N ALA A 265 49.52 -6.81 -0.75
CA ALA A 265 50.11 -6.13 -1.89
C ALA A 265 50.53 -4.69 -1.56
N GLU A 266 49.74 -3.97 -0.77
CA GLU A 266 50.10 -2.63 -0.29
C GLU A 266 51.25 -2.64 0.71
N GLU A 267 51.29 -3.64 1.59
CA GLU A 267 52.39 -3.82 2.53
C GLU A 267 53.71 -4.05 1.80
N SER A 268 53.71 -4.89 0.76
CA SER A 268 54.89 -5.15 -0.09
C SER A 268 55.40 -3.91 -0.83
N LEU A 269 54.54 -2.92 -1.09
CA LEU A 269 54.94 -1.65 -1.71
C LEU A 269 55.48 -0.63 -0.73
N LYS A 270 55.40 -0.88 0.59
CA LYS A 270 56.01 0.03 1.55
C LYS A 270 57.52 0.04 1.34
N PRO A 271 58.14 1.24 1.36
CA PRO A 271 59.59 1.34 1.20
C PRO A 271 60.28 0.57 2.33
N SER A 272 61.05 -0.45 1.95
CA SER A 272 61.91 -1.20 2.83
C SER A 272 63.22 -0.44 3.03
N VAL A 273 63.64 -0.28 4.29
CA VAL A 273 64.88 0.43 4.64
C VAL A 273 65.84 -0.49 5.36
N LEU A 274 67.15 -0.32 5.16
CA LEU A 274 68.16 -1.04 5.92
C LEU A 274 68.28 -0.40 7.31
N LEU A 275 67.80 -1.08 8.36
CA LEU A 275 67.79 -0.49 9.71
C LEU A 275 69.21 -0.20 10.18
N GLY A 276 69.49 1.07 10.50
CA GLY A 276 70.82 1.57 10.86
C GLY A 276 71.58 2.26 9.72
N ASP A 277 71.09 2.22 8.48
CA ASP A 277 71.65 2.98 7.35
C ASP A 277 71.06 4.39 7.31
N ALA A 278 71.46 5.22 8.28
CA ALA A 278 70.95 6.57 8.42
C ALA A 278 71.38 7.49 7.26
N ASN A 279 72.48 7.18 6.57
CA ASN A 279 72.99 8.00 5.47
C ASN A 279 72.52 7.54 4.08
N GLY A 280 71.92 6.34 3.98
CA GLY A 280 71.39 5.76 2.74
C GLY A 280 72.47 5.26 1.78
N ASP A 281 73.68 4.95 2.28
CA ASP A 281 74.80 4.46 1.47
C ASP A 281 74.78 2.93 1.28
N GLY A 282 73.80 2.25 1.87
CA GLY A 282 73.57 0.81 1.76
C GLY A 282 74.39 -0.02 2.74
N GLU A 283 75.15 0.61 3.65
CA GLU A 283 75.98 -0.07 4.64
C GLU A 283 75.74 0.49 6.04
N VAL A 284 75.42 -0.36 7.01
CA VAL A 284 75.41 0.06 8.42
C VAL A 284 76.85 0.21 8.91
N SER A 285 77.26 1.44 9.21
CA SER A 285 78.64 1.81 9.55
C SER A 285 78.74 2.96 10.55
N ILE A 286 79.97 3.32 10.93
CA ILE A 286 80.20 4.48 11.83
C ILE A 286 79.80 5.83 11.17
N LYS A 287 79.61 5.84 9.84
CA LYS A 287 79.14 7.03 9.12
C LYS A 287 77.66 7.32 9.43
N ASP A 288 76.86 6.30 9.69
CA ASP A 288 75.45 6.43 10.05
C ASP A 288 75.30 7.05 11.43
N VAL A 289 76.10 6.58 12.38
CA VAL A 289 76.27 7.18 13.71
C VAL A 289 76.63 8.67 13.58
N THR A 290 77.54 9.01 12.67
CA THR A 290 77.94 10.41 12.43
C THR A 290 76.79 11.22 11.82
N SER A 291 75.99 10.62 10.95
CA SER A 291 74.84 11.26 10.30
C SER A 291 73.73 11.56 11.31
N ILE A 292 73.44 10.62 12.21
CA ILE A 292 72.52 10.82 13.35
C ILE A 292 73.01 11.94 14.28
N GLN A 293 74.29 11.92 14.68
CA GLN A 293 74.85 12.97 15.54
C GLN A 293 74.79 14.37 14.91
N LYS A 294 75.01 14.46 13.61
CA LYS A 294 74.86 15.71 12.85
C LYS A 294 73.39 16.16 12.75
N HIS A 295 72.47 15.22 12.59
CA HIS A 295 71.03 15.47 12.60
C HIS A 295 70.55 16.07 13.92
N ILE A 296 70.92 15.44 15.04
CA ILE A 296 70.60 15.92 16.40
C ILE A 296 71.19 17.32 16.64
N SER A 297 72.39 17.57 16.12
CA SER A 297 73.07 18.87 16.24
C SER A 297 72.56 19.92 15.25
N ALA A 298 71.55 19.60 14.43
CA ALA A 298 71.01 20.42 13.35
C ALA A 298 72.06 20.90 12.32
N LEU A 299 73.17 20.16 12.19
CA LEU A 299 74.23 20.46 11.22
C LEU A 299 73.88 19.94 9.82
N GLU A 300 73.16 18.82 9.76
CA GLU A 300 72.78 18.16 8.52
C GLU A 300 71.50 17.35 8.77
N LYS A 301 70.46 17.50 7.94
CA LYS A 301 69.20 16.77 8.12
C LYS A 301 69.31 15.41 7.40
N ILE A 302 68.97 14.32 8.09
CA ILE A 302 68.74 13.02 7.44
C ILE A 302 67.55 13.17 6.47
N SER A 303 67.62 12.51 5.31
CA SER A 303 66.53 12.54 4.33
C SER A 303 65.26 11.97 4.95
N ASP A 304 64.10 12.48 4.54
CA ASP A 304 62.82 12.00 5.07
C ASP A 304 62.62 10.49 4.80
N ASP A 305 63.20 9.98 3.72
CA ASP A 305 63.22 8.55 3.36
C ASP A 305 64.05 7.68 4.32
N ASN A 306 65.10 8.23 4.94
CA ASN A 306 66.02 7.48 5.81
C ASN A 306 65.74 7.68 7.31
N LEU A 307 64.75 8.50 7.68
CA LEU A 307 64.40 8.69 9.09
C LEU A 307 63.99 7.37 9.75
N LYS A 308 63.26 6.51 9.02
CA LYS A 308 62.89 5.16 9.49
C LYS A 308 64.12 4.23 9.63
N ALA A 309 65.13 4.41 8.78
CA ALA A 309 66.39 3.66 8.89
C ALA A 309 67.22 4.12 10.10
N ALA A 310 67.15 5.41 10.42
CA ALA A 310 67.93 6.03 11.50
C ALA A 310 67.34 5.80 12.90
N ASP A 311 66.01 5.71 13.02
CA ASP A 311 65.30 5.35 14.26
C ASP A 311 65.37 3.82 14.45
N VAL A 312 66.47 3.36 15.03
CA VAL A 312 66.74 1.93 15.19
C VAL A 312 66.03 1.32 16.38
N ASN A 313 65.55 2.14 17.32
CA ASN A 313 64.84 1.69 18.50
C ASN A 313 63.30 1.69 18.34
N GLY A 314 62.79 2.37 17.30
CA GLY A 314 61.39 2.43 16.92
C GLY A 314 60.53 3.31 17.83
N ASP A 315 61.11 4.25 18.58
CA ASP A 315 60.40 5.15 19.49
C ASP A 315 59.82 6.40 18.80
N GLY A 316 60.11 6.56 17.51
CA GLY A 316 59.66 7.67 16.67
C GLY A 316 60.56 8.90 16.72
N VAL A 317 61.70 8.85 17.39
CA VAL A 317 62.64 9.96 17.57
C VAL A 317 64.07 9.54 17.23
N VAL A 318 64.65 10.15 16.20
CA VAL A 318 66.06 9.93 15.86
C VAL A 318 66.97 10.71 16.81
N ASP A 319 67.59 10.04 17.78
CA ASP A 319 68.44 10.67 18.80
C ASP A 319 69.75 9.91 19.13
N ILE A 320 70.37 10.27 20.26
CA ILE A 320 71.68 9.73 20.66
C ILE A 320 71.60 8.26 21.05
N ASP A 321 70.43 7.77 21.44
CA ASP A 321 70.21 6.37 21.77
C ASP A 321 70.29 5.52 20.51
N ASP A 322 69.77 5.98 19.37
CA ASP A 322 69.94 5.30 18.07
C ASP A 322 71.41 5.21 17.65
N ALA A 323 72.12 6.34 17.72
CA ALA A 323 73.55 6.37 17.44
C ALA A 323 74.32 5.41 18.36
N THR A 324 73.91 5.30 19.63
CA THR A 324 74.51 4.38 20.61
C THR A 324 74.19 2.92 20.29
N LEU A 325 72.98 2.61 19.84
CA LEU A 325 72.56 1.27 19.44
C LEU A 325 73.29 0.79 18.19
N ILE A 326 73.46 1.65 17.17
CA ILE A 326 74.28 1.34 15.99
C ILE A 326 75.73 1.14 16.40
N GLN A 327 76.31 2.01 17.26
CA GLN A 327 77.68 1.81 17.77
C GLN A 327 77.86 0.47 18.50
N LYS A 328 76.89 0.09 19.35
CA LYS A 328 76.89 -1.20 20.06
C LYS A 328 76.84 -2.37 19.07
N HIS A 329 75.96 -2.30 18.07
CA HIS A 329 75.86 -3.29 17.01
C HIS A 329 77.19 -3.46 16.26
N LEU A 330 77.80 -2.36 15.81
CA LEU A 330 79.09 -2.37 15.09
C LEU A 330 80.26 -2.91 15.94
N ALA A 331 80.18 -2.76 17.26
CA ALA A 331 81.15 -3.31 18.20
C ALA A 331 80.83 -4.75 18.65
N TYR A 332 79.87 -5.42 17.99
CA TYR A 332 79.42 -6.79 18.27
C TYR A 332 78.83 -7.00 19.68
N TYR A 333 78.34 -5.93 20.32
CA TYR A 333 77.53 -6.07 21.52
C TYR A 333 76.12 -6.53 21.14
N LYS A 334 75.51 -7.36 21.99
CA LYS A 334 74.12 -7.75 21.82
C LYS A 334 73.21 -6.51 21.91
N VAL A 335 72.40 -6.31 20.87
CA VAL A 335 71.30 -5.34 20.81
C VAL A 335 70.01 -6.11 20.49
N ASP A 336 68.88 -5.67 21.04
CA ASP A 336 67.59 -6.35 20.87
C ASP A 336 66.79 -5.78 19.67
N TYR A 337 67.47 -5.16 18.71
CA TYR A 337 66.92 -4.52 17.51
C TYR A 337 67.57 -5.11 16.25
N PRO A 338 66.82 -5.29 15.14
CA PRO A 338 67.31 -5.93 13.92
C PRO A 338 68.17 -4.98 13.05
N ILE A 339 69.14 -4.31 13.66
CA ILE A 339 70.06 -3.40 12.97
C ILE A 339 70.87 -4.20 11.94
N GLY A 340 70.93 -3.71 10.71
CA GLY A 340 71.54 -4.38 9.56
C GLY A 340 70.60 -5.29 8.79
N GLU A 341 69.31 -5.35 9.15
CA GLU A 341 68.26 -6.06 8.40
C GLU A 341 67.33 -5.07 7.70
N MET A 342 66.67 -5.52 6.62
CA MET A 342 65.67 -4.73 5.90
C MET A 342 64.34 -4.73 6.69
N VAL A 343 63.74 -3.55 6.92
CA VAL A 343 62.54 -3.36 7.75
C VAL A 343 61.50 -2.38 7.19
#